data_AF-A0A8T7DC43-F1
#
_entry.id   AF-A0A8T7DC43-F1
#
_cell.length_a   1.000
_cell.length_b   1.000
_cell.length_c   1.000
_cell.angle_alpha   90.00
_cell.angle_beta   90.00
_cell.angle_gamma   90.00
#
_symmetry.space_group_name_H-M   'P 1'
#
loop_
_entity.id
_entity.type
_entity.pdbx_description
1 polymer ?
#
loop_
_entity_poly.entity_id
_entity_poly.type
_entity_poly.pdbx_seq_one_letter_code
_entity_poly.pdbx_strand_id
1 'polypeptide(L)'
;MSVVTISQLASDVGVPVDRLIKQLNEAGITKSAETDEVTAEEKKQLLDHLRSGHAPAVEAKPASGRKITLKRKTTSELSQGAKSTGRTSARGTVAKSKTVKVEVKRKRTFVKSDAKGDDAEKLQLEAEEAKKALEDQARQREEMEAQNEARIQAEKERLKAEVEEREAAEAAKKKAEEDAEKQALKEQREAAAKQARAEQEAKSQKKSDLGKSRKGKKSSRPGDADDSRYREE
;
A
#
# COMPACT_ATOMS: atom_id res chain seq x y z
N MET A 1 9.84 -43.10 13.67
CA MET A 1 9.80 -42.89 15.14
C MET A 1 10.87 -41.87 15.48
N SER A 2 10.65 -40.99 16.47
CA SER A 2 11.68 -40.03 16.92
C SER A 2 12.02 -40.29 18.39
N VAL A 3 13.31 -40.55 18.62
CA VAL A 3 13.94 -40.68 19.94
C VAL A 3 14.72 -39.38 20.18
N VAL A 4 14.65 -38.83 21.40
CA VAL A 4 15.25 -37.54 21.77
C VAL A 4 15.71 -37.66 23.23
N THR A 5 16.86 -37.11 23.60
CA THR A 5 17.34 -37.19 24.99
C THR A 5 16.56 -36.26 25.92
N ILE A 6 16.58 -36.53 27.23
CA ILE A 6 15.92 -35.64 28.22
C ILE A 6 16.49 -34.22 28.14
N SER A 7 17.81 -34.04 28.00
CA SER A 7 18.46 -32.72 27.86
C SER A 7 17.95 -31.92 26.65
N GLN A 8 17.77 -32.59 25.50
CA GLN A 8 17.19 -31.97 24.29
C GLN A 8 15.71 -31.60 24.51
N LEU A 9 14.91 -32.54 25.01
CA LEU A 9 13.47 -32.34 25.26
C LEU A 9 13.20 -31.24 26.31
N ALA A 10 14.06 -31.13 27.33
CA ALA A 10 14.05 -30.06 28.31
C ALA A 10 14.28 -28.69 27.66
N SER A 11 15.25 -28.62 26.75
CA SER A 11 15.60 -27.40 26.01
C SER A 11 14.50 -26.97 25.04
N ASP A 12 13.94 -27.91 24.26
CA ASP A 12 12.85 -27.66 23.31
C ASP A 12 11.58 -27.09 23.98
N VAL A 13 11.29 -27.54 25.22
CA VAL A 13 10.09 -27.17 25.98
C VAL A 13 10.37 -26.00 26.95
N GLY A 14 11.62 -25.55 27.10
CA GLY A 14 12.00 -24.45 27.99
C GLY A 14 11.87 -24.77 29.48
N VAL A 15 12.08 -26.03 29.86
CA VAL A 15 11.91 -26.54 31.24
C VAL A 15 13.25 -27.07 31.77
N PRO A 16 13.68 -26.74 33.00
CA PRO A 16 14.95 -27.25 33.54
C PRO A 16 14.94 -28.78 33.67
N VAL A 17 16.07 -29.41 33.38
CA VAL A 17 16.21 -30.87 33.24
C VAL A 17 15.72 -31.62 34.49
N ASP A 18 16.11 -31.16 35.69
CA ASP A 18 15.65 -31.68 36.98
C ASP A 18 14.12 -31.79 37.11
N ARG A 19 13.39 -30.84 36.50
CA ARG A 19 11.93 -30.79 36.56
C ARG A 19 11.30 -31.74 35.56
N LEU A 20 11.88 -31.87 34.36
CA LEU A 20 11.44 -32.86 33.38
C LEU A 20 11.66 -34.29 33.91
N ILE A 21 12.81 -34.56 34.54
CA ILE A 21 13.10 -35.85 35.21
C ILE A 21 12.05 -36.14 36.30
N LYS A 22 11.71 -35.16 37.14
CA LYS A 22 10.64 -35.34 38.16
C LYS A 22 9.28 -35.66 37.52
N GLN A 23 8.88 -34.92 36.48
CA GLN A 23 7.60 -35.12 35.80
C GLN A 23 7.52 -36.45 35.03
N LEU A 24 8.64 -36.96 34.51
CA LEU A 24 8.73 -38.30 33.93
C LEU A 24 8.51 -39.38 35.01
N ASN A 25 9.18 -39.26 36.15
CA ASN A 25 9.00 -40.20 37.27
C ASN A 25 7.59 -40.12 37.89
N GLU A 26 6.99 -38.92 37.98
CA GLU A 26 5.58 -38.70 38.38
C GLU A 26 4.59 -39.36 37.39
N ALA A 27 4.95 -39.42 36.09
CA ALA A 27 4.21 -40.15 35.05
C ALA A 27 4.50 -41.67 35.01
N GLY A 28 5.34 -42.19 35.92
CA GLY A 28 5.73 -43.61 35.98
C GLY A 28 6.88 -44.02 35.05
N ILE A 29 7.54 -43.06 34.40
CA ILE A 29 8.63 -43.27 33.44
C ILE A 29 9.96 -43.13 34.19
N THR A 30 10.55 -44.25 34.60
CA THR A 30 11.79 -44.27 35.40
C THR A 30 13.02 -43.96 34.55
N LYS A 31 13.36 -42.67 34.46
CA LYS A 31 14.58 -42.13 33.84
C LYS A 31 15.23 -41.15 34.83
N SER A 32 16.55 -41.03 34.80
CA SER A 32 17.32 -40.33 35.85
C SER A 32 18.54 -39.56 35.35
N ALA A 33 19.04 -39.84 34.15
CA ALA A 33 20.17 -39.12 33.55
C ALA A 33 19.71 -38.20 32.43
N GLU A 34 20.37 -37.05 32.26
CA GLU A 34 20.03 -36.08 31.19
C GLU A 34 20.24 -36.67 29.78
N THR A 35 21.12 -37.66 29.69
CA THR A 35 21.45 -38.46 28.49
C THR A 35 20.41 -39.53 28.16
N ASP A 36 19.48 -39.84 29.07
CA ASP A 36 18.48 -40.89 28.84
C ASP A 36 17.60 -40.54 27.64
N GLU A 37 17.28 -41.56 26.84
CA GLU A 37 16.44 -41.43 25.66
C GLU A 37 14.94 -41.49 26.02
N VAL A 38 14.13 -40.61 25.40
CA VAL A 38 12.68 -40.56 25.53
C VAL A 38 12.01 -40.83 24.19
N THR A 39 11.24 -41.92 24.14
CA THR A 39 10.47 -42.38 22.99
C THR A 39 9.21 -41.54 22.75
N ALA A 40 8.57 -41.74 21.60
CA ALA A 40 7.29 -41.11 21.26
C ALA A 40 6.11 -41.61 22.09
N GLU A 41 6.25 -42.71 22.85
CA GLU A 41 5.19 -43.26 23.71
C GLU A 41 5.29 -42.72 25.13
N GLU A 42 6.50 -42.70 25.71
CA GLU A 42 6.80 -42.02 26.98
C GLU A 42 6.42 -40.52 26.92
N LYS A 43 6.65 -39.85 25.78
CA LYS A 43 6.18 -38.47 25.56
C LYS A 43 4.66 -38.32 25.62
N LYS A 44 3.88 -39.31 25.13
CA LYS A 44 2.41 -39.29 25.24
C LYS A 44 1.96 -39.51 26.68
N GLN A 45 2.54 -40.50 27.36
CA GLN A 45 2.27 -40.78 28.78
C GLN A 45 2.54 -39.56 29.66
N LEU A 46 3.68 -38.87 29.44
CA LEU A 46 3.98 -37.59 30.11
C LEU A 46 2.93 -36.52 29.80
N LEU A 47 2.54 -36.33 28.54
CA LEU A 47 1.51 -35.34 28.17
C LEU A 47 0.15 -35.65 28.79
N ASP A 48 -0.26 -36.92 28.86
CA ASP A 48 -1.54 -37.34 29.45
C ASP A 48 -1.51 -37.26 30.99
N HIS A 49 -0.38 -37.55 31.62
CA HIS A 49 -0.17 -37.25 33.04
C HIS A 49 -0.27 -35.73 33.31
N LEU A 50 0.43 -34.90 32.54
CA LEU A 50 0.39 -33.44 32.68
C LEU A 50 -1.03 -32.88 32.45
N ARG A 51 -1.77 -33.40 31.46
CA ARG A 51 -3.19 -33.09 31.23
C ARG A 51 -4.06 -33.48 32.43
N SER A 52 -3.81 -34.65 33.05
CA SER A 52 -4.54 -35.10 34.24
C SER A 52 -4.27 -34.23 35.48
N GLY A 53 -3.03 -33.75 35.65
CA GLY A 53 -2.63 -32.88 36.76
C GLY A 53 -3.01 -31.40 36.59
N HIS A 54 -3.02 -30.88 35.36
CA HIS A 54 -3.49 -29.51 35.06
C HIS A 54 -5.01 -29.42 34.85
N ALA A 55 -5.72 -30.53 34.60
CA ALA A 55 -7.14 -30.60 34.86
C ALA A 55 -7.32 -30.38 36.38
N PRO A 56 -7.93 -29.27 36.83
CA PRO A 56 -7.79 -28.84 38.22
C PRO A 56 -8.34 -29.91 39.17
N ALA A 57 -7.48 -30.33 40.12
CA ALA A 57 -7.72 -31.39 41.10
C ALA A 57 -8.83 -31.03 42.09
N VAL A 58 -10.08 -31.06 41.60
CA VAL A 58 -11.24 -31.27 42.45
C VAL A 58 -11.37 -32.78 42.62
N GLU A 59 -10.77 -33.25 43.70
CA GLU A 59 -11.38 -34.21 44.65
C GLU A 59 -12.38 -35.17 44.01
N ALA A 60 -11.98 -36.43 43.82
CA ALA A 60 -12.82 -37.49 43.27
C ALA A 60 -14.00 -37.83 44.20
N LYS A 61 -15.07 -37.04 44.13
CA LYS A 61 -16.38 -37.29 44.76
C LYS A 61 -17.53 -37.08 43.78
N PRO A 62 -18.65 -37.80 43.95
CA PRO A 62 -19.39 -38.34 42.81
C PRO A 62 -20.39 -37.40 42.15
N ALA A 63 -20.49 -37.55 40.83
CA ALA A 63 -21.72 -37.65 40.02
C ALA A 63 -22.86 -36.63 40.26
N SER A 64 -22.58 -35.45 40.79
CA SER A 64 -23.51 -34.31 40.82
C SER A 64 -22.79 -33.05 40.37
N GLY A 65 -23.45 -32.24 39.53
CA GLY A 65 -22.83 -31.19 38.72
C GLY A 65 -21.82 -30.31 39.48
N ARG A 66 -20.57 -30.30 38.99
CA ARG A 66 -19.38 -29.73 39.67
C ARG A 66 -19.60 -28.28 40.08
N LYS A 67 -19.87 -28.05 41.38
CA LYS A 67 -20.45 -26.81 41.92
C LYS A 67 -19.41 -25.82 42.44
N ILE A 68 -18.94 -24.94 41.57
CA ILE A 68 -17.94 -23.91 41.88
C ILE A 68 -18.61 -22.74 42.63
N THR A 69 -18.24 -22.53 43.89
CA THR A 69 -18.79 -21.46 44.74
C THR A 69 -17.84 -20.28 44.85
N LEU A 70 -18.08 -19.22 44.06
CA LEU A 70 -17.30 -18.00 44.11
C LEU A 70 -17.79 -17.09 45.25
N LYS A 71 -16.91 -16.83 46.22
CA LYS A 71 -17.14 -15.90 47.35
C LYS A 71 -16.48 -14.55 47.01
N ARG A 72 -17.25 -13.54 46.59
CA ARG A 72 -16.73 -12.16 46.40
C ARG A 72 -17.17 -11.26 47.56
N LYS A 73 -16.23 -10.49 48.10
CA LYS A 73 -16.45 -9.43 49.09
C LYS A 73 -16.42 -8.09 48.35
N THR A 74 -17.46 -7.28 48.49
CA THR A 74 -17.53 -5.93 47.93
C THR A 74 -17.82 -4.94 49.05
N THR A 75 -16.85 -4.09 49.36
CA THR A 75 -16.98 -3.03 50.38
C THR A 75 -17.50 -1.76 49.73
N SER A 76 -18.59 -1.20 50.25
CA SER A 76 -19.18 0.06 49.80
C SER A 76 -19.30 1.01 50.99
N GLU A 77 -19.09 2.29 50.78
CA GLU A 77 -19.15 3.29 51.86
C GLU A 77 -20.46 4.07 51.77
N LEU A 78 -21.35 3.85 52.74
CA LEU A 78 -22.61 4.58 52.85
C LEU A 78 -22.39 5.79 53.75
N SER A 79 -22.34 6.98 53.14
CA SER A 79 -22.38 8.24 53.88
C SER A 79 -23.78 8.48 54.43
N GLN A 80 -23.92 8.46 55.76
CA GLN A 80 -25.15 8.88 56.43
C GLN A 80 -25.24 10.42 56.41
N GLY A 81 -25.55 10.96 55.23
CA GLY A 81 -25.92 12.36 55.06
C GLY A 81 -27.28 12.66 55.68
N ALA A 82 -27.48 13.90 56.15
CA ALA A 82 -28.69 14.34 56.86
C ALA A 82 -29.93 14.53 55.95
N LYS A 83 -30.17 13.61 55.01
CA LYS A 83 -31.29 13.62 54.05
C LYS A 83 -32.44 12.66 54.41
N SER A 84 -32.41 12.05 55.60
CA SER A 84 -33.60 11.43 56.20
C SER A 84 -34.09 12.27 57.38
N THR A 85 -35.26 12.90 57.22
CA THR A 85 -36.07 13.52 58.28
C THR A 85 -35.39 14.62 59.11
N GLY A 86 -35.16 15.77 58.45
CA GLY A 86 -35.63 17.08 58.97
C GLY A 86 -35.36 17.48 60.42
N ARG A 87 -34.20 17.15 61.00
CA ARG A 87 -33.79 17.65 62.33
C ARG A 87 -32.67 18.68 62.24
N THR A 88 -33.05 19.93 61.99
CA THR A 88 -32.23 21.10 62.23
C THR A 88 -31.96 21.26 63.73
N SER A 89 -30.72 21.00 64.17
CA SER A 89 -30.31 21.40 65.52
C SER A 89 -30.27 22.93 65.62
N ALA A 90 -30.97 23.52 66.58
CA ALA A 90 -31.15 24.97 66.72
C ALA A 90 -29.89 25.72 67.25
N ARG A 91 -28.70 25.26 66.86
CA ARG A 91 -27.40 25.77 67.34
C ARG A 91 -26.24 25.59 66.33
N GLY A 92 -26.45 26.04 65.09
CA GLY A 92 -25.40 26.53 64.17
C GLY A 92 -24.24 25.60 63.76
N THR A 93 -24.27 24.32 64.10
CA THR A 93 -23.14 23.39 63.96
C THR A 93 -23.39 22.39 62.83
N VAL A 94 -22.47 22.34 61.85
CA VAL A 94 -22.59 21.48 60.67
C VAL A 94 -22.49 20.01 61.09
N ALA A 95 -23.59 19.27 60.98
CA ALA A 95 -23.67 17.86 61.35
C ALA A 95 -22.78 17.00 60.43
N LYS A 96 -21.57 16.67 60.89
CA LYS A 96 -20.59 15.86 60.17
C LYS A 96 -21.16 14.47 59.84
N SER A 97 -21.44 14.23 58.55
CA SER A 97 -22.03 12.99 58.05
C SER A 97 -21.16 11.78 58.40
N LYS A 98 -21.76 10.76 59.03
CA LYS A 98 -21.04 9.54 59.43
C LYS A 98 -21.00 8.56 58.26
N THR A 99 -19.83 8.36 57.67
CA THR A 99 -19.63 7.31 56.65
C THR A 99 -19.46 5.95 57.32
N VAL A 100 -20.28 4.98 56.91
CA VAL A 100 -20.22 3.59 57.38
C VAL A 100 -19.79 2.69 56.24
N LYS A 101 -18.72 1.92 56.47
CA LYS A 101 -18.20 0.93 55.52
C LYS A 101 -19.01 -0.37 55.63
N VAL A 102 -19.79 -0.67 54.60
CA VAL A 102 -20.66 -1.85 54.53
C VAL A 102 -20.02 -2.90 53.63
N GLU A 103 -19.80 -4.10 54.18
CA GLU A 103 -19.11 -5.19 53.49
C GLU A 103 -20.08 -6.27 52.99
N VAL A 104 -20.54 -6.16 51.74
CA VAL A 104 -21.46 -7.15 51.16
C VAL A 104 -20.69 -8.37 50.69
N LYS A 105 -21.00 -9.55 51.24
CA LYS A 105 -20.38 -10.84 50.93
C LYS A 105 -21.29 -11.67 50.03
N ARG A 106 -21.05 -11.67 48.71
CA ARG A 106 -21.86 -12.40 47.72
C ARG A 106 -21.32 -13.82 47.50
N LYS A 107 -22.18 -14.81 47.66
CA LYS A 107 -21.94 -16.23 47.32
C LYS A 107 -22.63 -16.53 45.99
N ARG A 108 -21.89 -16.62 44.88
CA ARG A 108 -22.43 -17.10 43.58
C ARG A 108 -22.02 -18.55 43.40
N THR A 109 -22.99 -19.45 43.24
CA THR A 109 -22.75 -20.88 42.99
C THR A 109 -23.00 -21.18 41.53
N PHE A 110 -21.93 -21.43 40.77
CA PHE A 110 -22.03 -21.96 39.41
C PHE A 110 -22.07 -23.48 39.50
N VAL A 111 -23.03 -24.10 38.84
CA VAL A 111 -23.05 -25.54 38.59
C VAL A 111 -22.53 -25.72 37.17
N LYS A 112 -21.54 -26.59 36.94
CA LYS A 112 -21.25 -27.03 35.57
C LYS A 112 -22.35 -28.00 35.16
N SER A 113 -23.39 -27.47 34.51
CA SER A 113 -24.37 -28.26 33.77
C SER A 113 -23.67 -28.98 32.62
N ASP A 114 -24.19 -30.15 32.25
CA ASP A 114 -23.66 -30.99 31.17
C ASP A 114 -24.07 -30.50 29.76
N ALA A 115 -24.21 -29.18 29.60
CA ALA A 115 -24.35 -28.45 28.33
C ALA A 115 -23.10 -28.56 27.44
N LYS A 116 -22.28 -29.62 27.59
CA LYS A 116 -21.20 -29.96 26.66
C LYS A 116 -21.73 -30.35 25.27
N GLY A 117 -23.01 -30.70 25.15
CA GLY A 117 -23.72 -30.76 23.86
C GLY A 117 -23.94 -29.34 23.32
N ASP A 118 -24.85 -28.59 23.95
CA ASP A 118 -25.23 -27.24 23.51
C ASP A 118 -24.06 -26.27 23.30
N ASP A 119 -23.08 -26.24 24.22
CA ASP A 119 -21.89 -25.39 24.13
C ASP A 119 -21.02 -25.81 22.93
N ALA A 120 -20.90 -27.12 22.64
CA ALA A 120 -20.06 -27.63 21.56
C ALA A 120 -20.73 -27.49 20.18
N GLU A 121 -22.03 -27.74 20.07
CA GLU A 121 -22.79 -27.51 18.83
C GLU A 121 -22.81 -26.02 18.48
N LYS A 122 -22.95 -25.13 19.47
CA LYS A 122 -22.85 -23.67 19.25
C LYS A 122 -21.46 -23.25 18.81
N LEU A 123 -20.40 -23.77 19.43
CA LEU A 123 -19.02 -23.52 19.00
C LEU A 123 -18.72 -24.08 17.59
N GLN A 124 -19.38 -25.17 17.18
CA GLN A 124 -19.27 -25.69 15.81
C GLN A 124 -20.01 -24.81 14.80
N LEU A 125 -21.23 -24.36 15.11
CA LEU A 125 -22.00 -23.43 14.29
C LEU A 125 -21.27 -22.09 14.13
N GLU A 126 -20.78 -21.50 15.23
CA GLU A 126 -19.99 -20.26 15.23
C GLU A 126 -18.70 -20.42 14.40
N ALA A 127 -18.03 -21.58 14.48
CA ALA A 127 -16.84 -21.89 13.68
C ALA A 127 -17.14 -22.20 12.20
N GLU A 128 -18.38 -22.54 11.82
CA GLU A 128 -18.81 -22.72 10.43
C GLU A 128 -19.28 -21.39 9.81
N GLU A 129 -20.00 -20.58 10.60
CA GLU A 129 -20.40 -19.22 10.24
C GLU A 129 -19.17 -18.31 10.04
N ALA A 130 -18.18 -18.40 10.94
CA ALA A 130 -16.91 -17.69 10.79
C ALA A 130 -16.11 -18.12 9.53
N LYS A 131 -16.24 -19.37 9.08
CA LYS A 131 -15.63 -19.83 7.82
C LYS A 131 -16.34 -19.25 6.61
N LYS A 132 -17.68 -19.29 6.60
CA LYS A 132 -18.50 -18.71 5.52
C LYS A 132 -18.26 -17.21 5.38
N ALA A 133 -18.27 -16.46 6.48
CA ALA A 133 -17.94 -15.03 6.48
C ALA A 133 -16.53 -14.72 5.94
N LEU A 134 -15.56 -15.63 6.14
CA LEU A 134 -14.19 -15.47 5.63
C LEU A 134 -14.07 -15.86 4.15
N GLU A 135 -14.84 -16.84 3.68
CA GLU A 135 -14.96 -17.20 2.25
C GLU A 135 -15.71 -16.11 1.46
N ASP A 136 -16.81 -15.59 1.99
CA ASP A 136 -17.55 -14.47 1.40
C ASP A 136 -16.67 -13.20 1.34
N GLN A 137 -15.87 -12.94 2.37
CA GLN A 137 -14.89 -11.84 2.34
C GLN A 137 -13.77 -12.09 1.30
N ALA A 138 -13.34 -13.34 1.09
CA ALA A 138 -12.36 -13.66 0.06
C ALA A 138 -12.93 -13.39 -1.34
N ARG A 139 -14.14 -13.91 -1.64
CA ARG A 139 -14.85 -13.67 -2.91
C ARG A 139 -15.07 -12.18 -3.18
N GLN A 140 -15.48 -11.40 -2.17
CA GLN A 140 -15.62 -9.94 -2.31
C GLN A 140 -14.30 -9.23 -2.61
N ARG A 141 -13.16 -9.74 -2.13
CA ARG A 141 -11.84 -9.20 -2.50
C ARG A 141 -11.47 -9.57 -3.93
N GLU A 142 -11.66 -10.83 -4.33
CA GLU A 142 -11.40 -11.30 -5.69
C GLU A 142 -12.24 -10.53 -6.73
N GLU A 143 -13.54 -10.30 -6.46
CA GLU A 143 -14.42 -9.47 -7.30
C GLU A 143 -13.96 -8.00 -7.38
N MET A 144 -13.53 -7.42 -6.26
CA MET A 144 -13.01 -6.05 -6.21
C MET A 144 -11.64 -5.92 -6.89
N GLU A 145 -10.76 -6.91 -6.76
CA GLU A 145 -9.46 -6.95 -7.41
C GLU A 145 -9.64 -7.09 -8.93
N ALA A 146 -10.48 -8.02 -9.40
CA ALA A 146 -10.82 -8.16 -10.81
C ALA A 146 -11.45 -6.89 -11.43
N GLN A 147 -12.33 -6.19 -10.70
CA GLN A 147 -12.87 -4.90 -11.14
C GLN A 147 -11.81 -3.79 -11.22
N ASN A 148 -10.89 -3.74 -10.26
CA ASN A 148 -9.78 -2.78 -10.28
C ASN A 148 -8.78 -3.09 -11.41
N GLU A 149 -8.45 -4.36 -11.65
CA GLU A 149 -7.60 -4.76 -12.78
C GLU A 149 -8.24 -4.40 -14.11
N ALA A 150 -9.51 -4.75 -14.33
CA ALA A 150 -10.24 -4.40 -15.55
C ALA A 150 -10.26 -2.88 -15.80
N ARG A 151 -10.50 -2.09 -14.75
CA ARG A 151 -10.41 -0.62 -14.82
C ARG A 151 -8.99 -0.15 -15.16
N ILE A 152 -7.96 -0.71 -14.54
CA ILE A 152 -6.55 -0.35 -14.78
C ILE A 152 -6.13 -0.68 -16.22
N GLN A 153 -6.60 -1.79 -16.81
CA GLN A 153 -6.32 -2.10 -18.21
C GLN A 153 -7.04 -1.13 -19.15
N ALA A 154 -8.33 -0.84 -18.93
CA ALA A 154 -9.08 0.14 -19.72
C ALA A 154 -8.47 1.55 -19.65
N GLU A 155 -7.96 1.95 -18.47
CA GLU A 155 -7.25 3.22 -18.29
C GLU A 155 -5.91 3.25 -19.05
N LYS A 156 -5.13 2.15 -19.01
CA LYS A 156 -3.90 2.00 -19.80
C LYS A 156 -4.14 2.00 -21.31
N GLU A 157 -5.20 1.34 -21.78
CA GLU A 157 -5.57 1.32 -23.21
C GLU A 157 -5.99 2.71 -23.69
N ARG A 158 -6.80 3.42 -22.90
CA ARG A 158 -7.16 4.82 -23.19
C ARG A 158 -5.93 5.73 -23.22
N LEU A 159 -5.02 5.59 -22.25
CA LEU A 159 -3.78 6.39 -22.21
C LEU A 159 -2.86 6.11 -23.41
N LYS A 160 -2.76 4.85 -23.86
CA LYS A 160 -2.04 4.51 -25.09
C LYS A 160 -2.66 5.17 -26.31
N ALA A 161 -3.98 5.05 -26.49
CA ALA A 161 -4.70 5.66 -27.60
C ALA A 161 -4.54 7.19 -27.62
N GLU A 162 -4.59 7.85 -26.45
CA GLU A 162 -4.36 9.30 -26.34
C GLU A 162 -2.91 9.69 -26.67
N VAL A 163 -1.91 8.87 -26.30
CA VAL A 163 -0.51 9.10 -26.70
C VAL A 163 -0.32 8.91 -28.20
N GLU A 164 -0.85 7.82 -28.78
CA GLU A 164 -0.78 7.56 -30.23
C GLU A 164 -1.47 8.66 -31.05
N GLU A 165 -2.63 9.16 -30.61
CA GLU A 165 -3.31 10.31 -31.25
C GLU A 165 -2.49 11.59 -31.15
N ARG A 166 -1.89 11.88 -29.98
CA ARG A 166 -1.01 13.04 -29.78
C ARG A 166 0.25 12.96 -30.64
N GLU A 167 0.92 11.81 -30.70
CA GLU A 167 2.10 11.59 -31.54
C GLU A 167 1.76 11.70 -33.03
N ALA A 168 0.64 11.13 -33.48
CA ALA A 168 0.16 11.27 -34.85
C ALA A 168 -0.15 12.74 -35.21
N ALA A 169 -0.80 13.48 -34.30
CA ALA A 169 -1.11 14.90 -34.48
C ALA A 169 0.15 15.79 -34.47
N GLU A 170 1.16 15.47 -33.65
CA GLU A 170 2.44 16.18 -33.65
C GLU A 170 3.26 15.87 -34.91
N ALA A 171 3.30 14.60 -35.35
CA ALA A 171 3.93 14.21 -36.60
C ALA A 171 3.27 14.84 -37.83
N ALA A 172 1.94 15.00 -37.82
CA ALA A 172 1.21 15.71 -38.87
C ALA A 172 1.55 17.21 -38.89
N LYS A 173 1.61 17.87 -37.72
CA LYS A 173 2.02 19.28 -37.60
C LYS A 173 3.45 19.49 -38.10
N LYS A 174 4.41 18.66 -37.66
CA LYS A 174 5.81 18.74 -38.10
C LYS A 174 5.97 18.60 -39.61
N LYS A 175 5.24 17.68 -40.25
CA LYS A 175 5.24 17.54 -41.72
C LYS A 175 4.65 18.76 -42.42
N ALA A 176 3.55 19.31 -41.91
CA ALA A 176 2.93 20.51 -42.47
C ALA A 176 3.83 21.75 -42.35
N GLU A 177 4.57 21.87 -41.23
CA GLU A 177 5.58 22.92 -41.00
C GLU A 177 6.78 22.76 -41.95
N GLU A 178 7.33 21.55 -42.07
CA GLU A 178 8.45 21.24 -42.97
C GLU A 178 8.10 21.48 -44.45
N ASP A 179 6.88 21.13 -44.88
CA ASP A 179 6.41 21.38 -46.24
C ASP A 179 6.06 22.85 -46.50
N ALA A 180 5.60 23.60 -45.48
CA ALA A 180 5.45 25.05 -45.56
C ALA A 180 6.80 25.77 -45.68
N GLU A 181 7.82 25.37 -44.90
CA GLU A 181 9.18 25.91 -45.02
C GLU A 181 9.77 25.63 -46.41
N LYS A 182 9.63 24.40 -46.93
CA LYS A 182 10.04 24.06 -48.30
C LYS A 182 9.32 24.88 -49.36
N GLN A 183 8.06 25.23 -49.17
CA GLN A 183 7.32 26.10 -50.11
C GLN A 183 7.83 27.54 -50.03
N ALA A 184 7.94 28.12 -48.83
CA ALA A 184 8.48 29.46 -48.64
C ALA A 184 9.92 29.60 -49.19
N LEU A 185 10.78 28.60 -49.00
CA LEU A 185 12.14 28.59 -49.54
C LEU A 185 12.17 28.49 -51.08
N LYS A 186 11.22 27.77 -51.70
CA LYS A 186 11.06 27.75 -53.17
C LYS A 186 10.61 29.11 -53.69
N GLU A 187 9.60 29.71 -53.07
CA GLU A 187 9.09 31.04 -53.45
C GLU A 187 10.16 32.13 -53.32
N GLN A 188 10.93 32.13 -52.22
CA GLN A 188 12.07 33.05 -52.05
C GLN A 188 13.14 32.85 -53.12
N ARG A 189 13.47 31.60 -53.48
CA ARG A 189 14.42 31.30 -54.56
C ARG A 189 13.90 31.74 -55.93
N GLU A 190 12.62 31.53 -56.21
CA GLU A 190 12.00 32.03 -57.45
C GLU A 190 11.95 33.57 -57.51
N ALA A 191 11.61 34.24 -56.40
CA ALA A 191 11.61 35.70 -56.32
C ALA A 191 13.02 36.27 -56.54
N ALA A 192 14.04 35.69 -55.90
CA ALA A 192 15.44 36.07 -56.11
C ALA A 192 15.90 35.81 -57.55
N ALA A 193 15.51 34.69 -58.16
CA ALA A 193 15.83 34.38 -59.55
C ALA A 193 15.16 35.36 -60.54
N LYS A 194 13.88 35.71 -60.30
CA LYS A 194 13.14 36.72 -61.08
C LYS A 194 13.78 38.11 -60.97
N GLN A 195 14.18 38.52 -59.76
CA GLN A 195 14.91 39.78 -59.53
C GLN A 195 16.28 39.80 -60.22
N ALA A 196 17.10 38.74 -60.05
CA ALA A 196 18.41 38.63 -60.68
C ALA A 196 18.32 38.65 -62.22
N ARG A 197 17.30 38.00 -62.79
CA ARG A 197 17.03 38.04 -64.23
C ARG A 197 16.63 39.45 -64.70
N ALA A 198 15.71 40.12 -64.00
CA ALA A 198 15.33 41.50 -64.33
C ALA A 198 16.52 42.47 -64.26
N GLU A 199 17.41 42.30 -63.28
CA GLU A 199 18.63 43.11 -63.16
C GLU A 199 19.63 42.83 -64.30
N GLN A 200 19.77 41.57 -64.74
CA GLN A 200 20.57 41.22 -65.92
C GLN A 200 19.98 41.78 -67.22
N GLU A 201 18.67 41.68 -67.41
CA GLU A 201 17.97 42.24 -68.58
C GLU A 201 18.13 43.77 -68.62
N ALA A 202 17.95 44.48 -67.49
CA ALA A 202 18.20 45.92 -67.39
C ALA A 202 19.67 46.30 -67.66
N LYS A 203 20.64 45.54 -67.14
CA LYS A 203 22.08 45.70 -67.43
C LYS A 203 22.39 45.47 -68.93
N SER A 204 21.67 44.56 -69.59
CA SER A 204 21.84 44.29 -71.03
C SER A 204 21.27 45.43 -71.90
N GLN A 205 20.08 45.94 -71.58
CA GLN A 205 19.46 47.06 -72.27
C GLN A 205 20.34 48.32 -72.18
N LYS A 206 20.83 48.66 -70.98
CA LYS A 206 21.73 49.81 -70.77
C LYS A 206 23.05 49.68 -71.56
N LYS A 207 23.60 48.48 -71.70
CA LYS A 207 24.76 48.24 -72.60
C LYS A 207 24.39 48.43 -74.09
N SER A 208 23.21 48.00 -74.52
CA SER A 208 22.76 48.14 -75.91
C SER A 208 22.52 49.60 -76.32
N ASP A 209 22.08 50.43 -75.38
CA ASP A 209 21.80 51.85 -75.59
C ASP A 209 23.09 52.68 -75.68
N LEU A 210 24.05 52.44 -74.77
CA LEU A 210 25.42 52.97 -74.88
C LEU A 210 26.16 52.51 -76.16
N GLY A 211 25.74 51.39 -76.77
CA GLY A 211 26.21 50.96 -78.09
C GLY A 211 25.66 51.81 -79.24
N LYS A 212 24.42 52.29 -79.14
CA LYS A 212 23.75 53.09 -80.18
C LYS A 212 24.21 54.55 -80.15
N SER A 213 24.34 55.15 -78.97
CA SER A 213 24.83 56.54 -78.84
C SER A 213 26.24 56.74 -79.40
N ARG A 214 27.11 55.72 -79.34
CA ARG A 214 28.43 55.71 -79.98
C ARG A 214 28.41 55.73 -81.51
N LYS A 215 27.33 55.30 -82.17
CA LYS A 215 27.23 55.30 -83.64
C LYS A 215 26.73 56.64 -84.20
N GLY A 216 26.15 57.51 -83.37
CA GLY A 216 25.66 58.85 -83.76
C GLY A 216 26.71 59.97 -83.77
N LYS A 217 27.97 59.72 -83.39
CA LYS A 217 28.98 60.77 -83.18
C LYS A 217 30.13 60.74 -84.20
N LYS A 218 29.79 60.68 -85.49
CA LYS A 218 30.75 60.75 -86.64
C LYS A 218 30.18 61.52 -87.86
N SER A 219 29.54 62.68 -87.67
CA SER A 219 29.01 63.48 -88.79
C SER A 219 28.84 64.98 -88.50
N SER A 220 29.93 65.68 -88.19
CA SER A 220 30.01 67.16 -88.31
C SER A 220 31.46 67.66 -88.19
N ARG A 221 32.16 67.81 -89.32
CA ARG A 221 33.40 68.59 -89.43
C ARG A 221 33.34 69.30 -90.78
N PRO A 222 33.24 70.64 -90.85
CA PRO A 222 33.46 71.37 -92.08
C PRO A 222 34.97 71.42 -92.38
N GLY A 223 35.35 71.36 -93.66
CA GLY A 223 36.61 71.89 -94.15
C GLY A 223 36.41 73.30 -94.72
N ASP A 224 37.25 73.88 -95.60
CA ASP A 224 38.48 73.41 -96.28
C ASP A 224 39.26 74.67 -96.79
N ALA A 225 40.58 74.69 -97.06
CA ALA A 225 41.64 73.68 -96.84
C ALA A 225 42.86 74.32 -96.11
N ASP A 226 44.07 74.61 -96.63
CA ASP A 226 44.73 74.34 -97.93
C ASP A 226 46.28 74.46 -97.82
N ASP A 227 46.98 74.19 -98.93
CA ASP A 227 48.42 74.31 -99.26
C ASP A 227 49.40 73.25 -98.72
N SER A 228 50.58 73.28 -99.36
CA SER A 228 51.44 72.18 -99.72
C SER A 228 52.91 72.49 -99.37
N ARG A 229 53.81 71.56 -99.77
CA ARG A 229 55.26 71.74 -100.01
C ARG A 229 56.23 71.67 -98.82
N TYR A 230 57.24 70.80 -99.02
CA TYR A 230 58.59 70.78 -98.41
C TYR A 230 58.65 70.39 -96.90
N ARG A 231 59.73 69.76 -96.39
CA ARG A 231 61.05 69.43 -96.97
C ARG A 231 61.64 68.11 -96.43
N GLU A 232 62.50 67.50 -97.24
CA GLU A 232 63.52 66.43 -97.10
C GLU A 232 63.84 65.77 -95.72
N GLU A 233 64.19 64.48 -95.83
CA GLU A 233 65.04 63.61 -94.97
C GLU A 233 64.59 63.25 -93.53
#